data_AF-A0A954MD41-F1
#
_entry.id   AF-A0A954MD41-F1
#
_cell.length_a   1.000
_cell.length_b   1.000
_cell.length_c   1.000
_cell.angle_alpha   90.00
_cell.angle_beta   90.00
_cell.angle_gamma   90.00
#
_symmetry.space_group_name_H-M   'P 1'
#
loop_
_entity.id
_entity.type
_entity.pdbx_description
1 polymer ?
#
loop_
_entity_poly.entity_id
_entity_poly.type
_entity_poly.pdbx_seq_one_letter_code
_entity_poly.pdbx_strand_id
1 'polypeptide(L)'
;MSIRKVLLVSGSARFSTRDVWDGYRIALQESGIDVIPYPTFSFLKVLSADSVCSDILGNALDVKNEVDCVVFVDGLYFRGDRSRIPLSIRRAGIPTVLIGTDDPYESIANTDSLYTWRFSNEIQCSGDGVDYLPTATLPLPQLPPEESPDYDLCFVGTVFEDRYPLLKELSDHCESTGRRMLIAGKLLGDDNPFQGRTFTDVVHGTIETAQKLEYYTRSRVVLNLFRTSGKPAESPSPRVFEVTGLGQAALLTGPDRSEVRRIYGDTVYHFTDAASAIQCLEEALTNEDQRRAKVQQAREITNAAHLYHHRAQTMLAVIQKSQQADASETSGDEKTAWIIGCGRTGSTWLAELLSDLPHIRRWHEPYFGRFLKHLQDRPDDLDRPSSFFSRQYISVWMNGLRELFFRMVRERFPHFGNHALIVKEVNTPEIYPWLNQLFPAGRVIHLVRDPFDTLDSYLDLQQPGSWNAQFATDEPPLSETSVRRTAEHIKATMSAALRTWEQLPAERRLEVRYEDLLSDPVPSLQQCARLVGIEVTADQAQAAVDKHDFRKYRESGPGNFRRKGQAGVWQTSGYFTPEVTQIAQEILGPLRTRLGYSTAVQPQ
;
A
#
# COMPACT_ATOMS: atom_id res chain seq x y z
N MET A 1 3.64 -7.63 8.81
CA MET A 1 4.17 -7.48 10.18
C MET A 1 3.08 -6.85 11.04
N SER A 2 2.80 -7.34 12.25
CA SER A 2 1.93 -6.63 13.18
C SER A 2 2.69 -5.42 13.74
N ILE A 3 2.10 -4.23 13.69
CA ILE A 3 2.65 -3.05 14.38
C ILE A 3 2.69 -3.37 15.88
N ARG A 4 3.87 -3.29 16.49
CA ARG A 4 4.07 -3.47 17.94
C ARG A 4 4.68 -2.23 18.57
N LYS A 5 5.46 -1.45 17.80
CA LYS A 5 6.15 -0.26 18.29
C LYS A 5 6.00 0.93 17.36
N VAL A 6 5.56 2.06 17.91
CA VAL A 6 5.24 3.29 17.17
C VAL A 6 6.02 4.47 17.71
N LEU A 7 6.68 5.21 16.81
CA LEU A 7 7.12 6.57 17.11
C LEU A 7 5.95 7.53 16.85
N LEU A 8 5.41 8.12 17.91
CA LEU A 8 4.25 9.01 17.83
C LEU A 8 4.71 10.48 17.90
N VAL A 9 4.72 11.13 16.74
CA VAL A 9 5.22 12.49 16.54
C VAL A 9 4.07 13.50 16.56
N SER A 10 4.18 14.54 17.39
CA SER A 10 3.22 15.65 17.39
C SER A 10 3.58 16.71 16.34
N GLY A 11 2.61 17.55 15.97
CA GLY A 11 2.88 18.85 15.32
C GLY A 11 3.51 19.87 16.27
N SER A 12 3.72 21.10 15.79
CA SER A 12 4.32 22.21 16.55
C SER A 12 3.34 22.99 17.42
N ALA A 13 2.04 22.85 17.17
CA ALA A 13 1.02 23.54 17.95
C ALA A 13 0.98 22.99 19.38
N ARG A 14 1.04 23.88 20.37
CA ARG A 14 1.15 23.51 21.79
C ARG A 14 -0.14 23.00 22.42
N PHE A 15 -1.28 23.27 21.79
CA PHE A 15 -2.60 23.12 22.43
C PHE A 15 -3.61 22.42 21.52
N SER A 16 -3.91 22.95 20.33
CA SER A 16 -4.96 22.40 19.46
C SER A 16 -4.71 20.95 19.04
N THR A 17 -3.45 20.56 18.84
CA THR A 17 -3.07 19.19 18.46
C THR A 17 -2.58 18.35 19.64
N ARG A 18 -2.35 18.97 20.81
CA ARG A 18 -1.82 18.27 21.99
C ARG A 18 -2.83 17.26 22.53
N ASP A 19 -4.08 17.67 22.70
CA ASP A 19 -5.14 16.79 23.21
C ASP A 19 -5.37 15.58 22.28
N VAL A 20 -5.24 15.79 20.96
CA VAL A 20 -5.30 14.72 19.96
C VAL A 20 -4.10 13.78 20.10
N TRP A 21 -2.88 14.33 20.19
CA TRP A 21 -1.66 13.54 20.33
C TRP A 21 -1.61 12.73 21.63
N ASP A 22 -1.96 13.35 22.78
CA ASP A 22 -2.06 12.66 24.06
C ASP A 22 -3.15 11.58 24.03
N GLY A 23 -4.27 11.88 23.35
CA GLY A 23 -5.34 10.93 23.06
C GLY A 23 -4.84 9.64 22.40
N TYR A 24 -4.15 9.76 21.27
CA TYR A 24 -3.57 8.61 20.56
C TYR A 24 -2.47 7.92 21.36
N ARG A 25 -1.63 8.68 22.08
CA ARG A 25 -0.56 8.10 22.91
C ARG A 25 -1.13 7.11 23.92
N ILE A 26 -2.13 7.54 24.69
CA ILE A 26 -2.77 6.70 25.71
C ILE A 26 -3.52 5.53 25.05
N ALA A 27 -4.34 5.82 24.03
CA ALA A 27 -5.14 4.80 23.36
C ALA A 27 -4.32 3.68 22.70
N LEU A 28 -3.18 4.03 22.09
CA LEU A 28 -2.26 3.04 21.51
C LEU A 28 -1.58 2.20 22.61
N GLN A 29 -1.15 2.82 23.71
CA GLN A 29 -0.57 2.12 24.87
C GLN A 29 -1.58 1.14 25.48
N GLU A 30 -2.84 1.55 25.65
CA GLU A 30 -3.93 0.68 26.13
C GLU A 30 -4.21 -0.49 25.16
N SER A 31 -3.96 -0.29 23.87
CA SER A 31 -4.07 -1.32 22.84
C SER A 31 -2.85 -2.27 22.79
N GLY A 32 -1.91 -2.14 23.73
CA GLY A 32 -0.70 -2.97 23.82
C GLY A 32 0.42 -2.59 22.85
N ILE A 33 0.36 -1.39 22.25
CA ILE A 33 1.43 -0.86 21.39
C ILE A 33 2.47 -0.15 22.25
N ASP A 34 3.75 -0.46 22.05
CA ASP A 34 4.85 0.29 22.63
C ASP A 34 4.97 1.63 21.91
N VAL A 35 4.74 2.73 22.62
CA VAL A 35 4.75 4.08 22.03
C VAL A 35 6.00 4.81 22.48
N ILE A 36 6.83 5.23 21.53
CA ILE A 36 7.88 6.23 21.74
C ILE A 36 7.23 7.61 21.52
N PRO A 37 6.94 8.39 22.58
CA PRO A 37 6.33 9.70 22.42
C PRO A 37 7.34 10.73 21.96
N TYR A 38 7.01 11.47 20.90
CA TYR A 38 7.82 12.59 20.42
C TYR A 38 7.02 13.90 20.38
N PRO A 39 7.02 14.67 21.49
CA PRO A 39 6.30 15.95 21.59
C PRO A 39 7.10 17.10 20.95
N THR A 40 7.02 17.23 19.63
CA THR A 40 7.66 18.29 18.83
C THR A 40 7.46 19.69 19.44
N PHE A 41 6.25 19.99 19.93
CA PHE A 41 5.94 21.29 20.56
C PHE A 41 6.76 21.58 21.84
N SER A 42 7.25 20.54 22.52
CA SER A 42 8.11 20.65 23.70
C SER A 42 9.57 20.80 23.30
N PHE A 43 10.05 19.99 22.35
CA PHE A 43 11.45 20.07 21.89
C PHE A 43 11.78 21.40 21.21
N LEU A 44 10.82 22.00 20.49
CA LEU A 44 10.99 23.33 19.89
C LEU A 44 11.19 24.47 20.90
N LYS A 45 11.03 24.22 22.21
CA LYS A 45 11.37 25.22 23.25
C LYS A 45 12.87 25.30 23.49
N VAL A 46 13.62 24.26 23.14
CA VAL A 46 15.04 24.11 23.49
C VAL A 46 15.94 23.75 22.30
N LEU A 47 15.36 23.23 21.22
CA LEU A 47 16.06 22.85 19.99
C LEU A 47 15.60 23.68 18.79
N SER A 48 16.51 23.87 17.83
CA SER A 48 16.16 24.43 16.53
C SER A 48 15.22 23.50 15.75
N ALA A 49 14.45 24.03 14.80
CA ALA A 49 13.57 23.22 13.96
C ALA A 49 14.34 22.11 13.22
N ASP A 50 15.56 22.40 12.74
CA ASP A 50 16.40 21.41 12.06
C ASP A 50 16.92 20.34 13.02
N SER A 51 17.31 20.72 14.23
CA SER A 51 17.71 19.76 15.28
C SER A 51 16.55 18.83 15.64
N VAL A 52 15.34 19.37 15.81
CA VAL A 52 14.14 18.56 16.06
C VAL A 52 13.87 17.60 14.91
N CYS A 53 13.98 18.07 13.67
CA CYS A 53 13.79 17.24 12.48
C CYS A 53 14.82 16.11 12.39
N SER A 54 16.10 16.41 12.64
CA SER A 54 17.16 15.40 12.64
C SER A 54 17.01 14.40 13.78
N ASP A 55 16.54 14.83 14.95
CA ASP A 55 16.31 13.95 16.09
C ASP A 55 15.10 13.02 15.86
N ILE A 56 14.03 13.48 15.20
CA ILE A 56 12.94 12.59 14.74
C ILE A 56 13.48 11.49 13.83
N LEU A 57 14.33 11.84 12.86
CA LEU A 57 14.97 10.85 11.98
C LEU A 57 15.84 9.87 12.75
N GLY A 58 16.63 10.37 13.70
CA GLY A 58 17.45 9.54 14.59
C GLY A 58 16.59 8.53 15.36
N ASN A 59 15.51 8.99 15.99
CA ASN A 59 14.60 8.12 16.73
C ASN A 59 13.90 7.09 15.83
N ALA A 60 13.50 7.49 14.62
CA ALA A 60 12.83 6.60 13.68
C ALA A 60 13.75 5.52 13.09
N LEU A 61 15.01 5.87 12.79
CA LEU A 61 15.94 5.02 12.03
C LEU A 61 16.96 4.28 12.91
N ASP A 62 17.09 4.62 14.20
CA ASP A 62 17.94 3.88 15.12
C ASP A 62 17.42 2.45 15.28
N VAL A 63 18.25 1.49 14.87
CA VAL A 63 17.94 0.05 14.93
C VAL A 63 17.61 -0.39 16.35
N LYS A 64 18.17 0.26 17.38
CA LYS A 64 17.87 -0.03 18.79
C LYS A 64 16.42 0.29 19.16
N ASN A 65 15.81 1.26 18.48
CA ASN A 65 14.44 1.65 18.78
C ASN A 65 13.42 0.69 18.19
N GLU A 66 13.77 -0.11 17.17
CA GLU A 66 12.90 -1.13 16.56
C GLU A 66 11.52 -0.56 16.16
N VAL A 67 11.49 0.62 15.54
CA VAL A 67 10.24 1.30 15.18
C VAL A 67 9.58 0.60 13.99
N ASP A 68 8.36 0.07 14.19
CA ASP A 68 7.58 -0.58 13.13
C ASP A 68 6.83 0.44 12.27
N CYS A 69 6.47 1.60 12.84
CA CYS A 69 5.69 2.65 12.17
C CYS A 69 5.89 4.01 12.83
N VAL A 70 5.83 5.09 12.05
CA VAL A 70 5.83 6.47 12.57
C VAL A 70 4.47 7.12 12.32
N VAL A 71 3.82 7.58 13.38
CA VAL A 71 2.52 8.26 13.32
C VAL A 71 2.70 9.74 13.59
N PHE A 72 2.28 10.58 12.64
CA PHE A 72 2.31 12.03 12.74
C PHE A 72 0.91 12.56 13.05
N VAL A 73 0.75 13.14 14.24
CA VAL A 73 -0.44 13.93 14.58
C VAL A 73 -0.12 15.39 14.26
N ASP A 74 -0.34 15.76 13.00
CA ASP A 74 0.06 17.05 12.45
C ASP A 74 -0.94 17.54 11.40
N GLY A 75 -1.12 18.84 11.32
CA GLY A 75 -1.80 19.46 10.19
C GLY A 75 -0.90 20.35 9.35
N LEU A 76 0.14 20.98 9.90
CA LEU A 76 0.83 22.10 9.24
C LEU A 76 2.36 22.05 9.33
N TYR A 77 2.94 21.28 10.24
CA TYR A 77 4.36 21.42 10.58
C TYR A 77 5.30 20.74 9.57
N PHE A 78 4.98 19.52 9.13
CA PHE A 78 5.83 18.74 8.22
C PHE A 78 5.55 19.03 6.73
N ARG A 79 5.51 20.32 6.39
CA ARG A 79 5.32 20.86 5.02
C ARG A 79 6.61 21.52 4.51
N GLY A 80 6.66 21.83 3.21
CA GLY A 80 7.82 22.48 2.57
C GLY A 80 9.10 21.67 2.78
N ASP A 81 10.20 22.31 3.16
CA ASP A 81 11.49 21.65 3.40
C ASP A 81 11.43 20.55 4.48
N ARG A 82 10.48 20.65 5.44
CA ARG A 82 10.31 19.65 6.51
C ARG A 82 9.59 18.38 6.04
N SER A 83 8.97 18.39 4.85
CA SER A 83 8.43 17.18 4.23
C SER A 83 9.51 16.11 3.98
N ARG A 84 10.79 16.52 3.97
CA ARG A 84 11.94 15.60 3.95
C ARG A 84 11.90 14.55 5.06
N ILE A 85 11.27 14.84 6.21
CA ILE A 85 11.24 13.94 7.37
C ILE A 85 10.35 12.72 7.14
N PRO A 86 9.03 12.86 6.94
CA PRO A 86 8.18 11.71 6.60
C PRO A 86 8.66 11.00 5.32
N LEU A 87 9.15 11.75 4.31
CA LEU A 87 9.69 11.17 3.08
C LEU A 87 10.91 10.27 3.33
N SER A 88 11.87 10.71 4.17
CA SER A 88 13.09 9.93 4.45
C SER A 88 12.77 8.66 5.22
N ILE A 89 11.87 8.73 6.21
CA ILE A 89 11.40 7.58 6.98
C ILE A 89 10.74 6.55 6.07
N ARG A 90 9.83 7.01 5.20
CA ARG A 90 9.16 6.14 4.22
C ARG A 90 10.14 5.50 3.25
N ARG A 91 11.12 6.24 2.74
CA ARG A 91 12.18 5.72 1.85
C ARG A 91 13.09 4.71 2.52
N ALA A 92 13.25 4.78 3.85
CA ALA A 92 13.96 3.78 4.63
C ALA A 92 13.13 2.50 4.87
N GLY A 93 11.91 2.41 4.34
CA GLY A 93 11.05 1.24 4.45
C GLY A 93 10.17 1.21 5.70
N ILE A 94 10.18 2.27 6.53
CA ILE A 94 9.31 2.38 7.70
C ILE A 94 8.00 3.07 7.28
N PRO A 95 6.84 2.42 7.44
CA PRO A 95 5.56 3.02 7.11
C PRO A 95 5.26 4.29 7.93
N THR A 96 4.70 5.30 7.27
CA THR A 96 4.36 6.59 7.87
C THR A 96 2.84 6.80 7.85
N VAL A 97 2.27 7.26 8.96
CA VAL A 97 0.84 7.59 9.09
C VAL A 97 0.69 9.08 9.34
N LEU A 98 -0.26 9.73 8.67
CA LEU A 98 -0.68 11.09 8.98
C LEU A 98 -2.08 11.07 9.59
N ILE A 99 -2.25 11.71 10.75
CA ILE A 99 -3.54 12.08 11.33
C ILE A 99 -3.67 13.59 11.15
N GLY A 100 -4.39 13.99 10.10
CA GLY A 100 -4.64 15.38 9.74
C GLY A 100 -5.65 16.04 10.68
N THR A 101 -5.21 17.09 11.37
CA THR A 101 -6.03 17.82 12.37
C THR A 101 -6.64 19.13 11.86
N ASP A 102 -6.16 19.63 10.72
CA ASP A 102 -6.51 20.95 10.19
C ASP A 102 -7.33 20.87 8.89
N ASP A 103 -7.76 19.67 8.48
CA ASP A 103 -8.73 19.50 7.41
C ASP A 103 -10.11 20.07 7.85
N PRO A 104 -10.92 20.63 6.92
CA PRO A 104 -10.62 20.89 5.51
C PRO A 104 -9.88 22.24 5.30
N TYR A 105 -9.62 22.98 6.38
CA TYR A 105 -9.12 24.34 6.34
C TYR A 105 -7.78 24.44 5.59
N GLU A 106 -6.86 23.51 5.88
CA GLU A 106 -5.49 23.56 5.41
C GLU A 106 -5.02 22.22 4.83
N SER A 107 -4.70 22.17 3.54
CA SER A 107 -4.24 20.93 2.88
C SER A 107 -2.71 20.77 2.92
N ILE A 108 -2.23 19.55 3.20
CA ILE A 108 -0.81 19.18 3.06
C ILE A 108 -0.57 18.73 1.61
N ALA A 109 0.33 19.39 0.89
CA ALA A 109 0.71 19.00 -0.46
C ALA A 109 1.51 17.68 -0.49
N ASN A 110 1.39 16.92 -1.59
CA ASN A 110 2.14 15.68 -1.85
C ASN A 110 1.97 14.58 -0.79
N THR A 111 0.85 14.57 -0.07
CA THR A 111 0.59 13.63 1.05
C THR A 111 0.79 12.18 0.68
N ASP A 112 0.35 11.76 -0.51
CA ASP A 112 0.48 10.38 -1.01
C ASP A 112 1.93 9.93 -1.19
N SER A 113 2.87 10.86 -1.31
CA SER A 113 4.32 10.57 -1.39
C SER A 113 5.00 10.55 -0.02
N LEU A 114 4.40 11.20 0.98
CA LEU A 114 4.97 11.38 2.32
C LEU A 114 4.47 10.31 3.31
N TYR A 115 3.21 9.92 3.17
CA TYR A 115 2.51 9.07 4.12
C TYR A 115 2.00 7.81 3.44
N THR A 116 2.23 6.66 4.08
CA THR A 116 1.65 5.37 3.68
C THR A 116 0.14 5.36 3.90
N TRP A 117 -0.32 5.92 5.01
CA TRP A 117 -1.75 6.08 5.32
C TRP A 117 -2.05 7.52 5.75
N ARG A 118 -3.20 8.03 5.30
CA ARG A 118 -3.68 9.36 5.68
C ARG A 118 -5.07 9.23 6.28
N PHE A 119 -5.22 9.80 7.47
CA PHE A 119 -6.48 9.93 8.18
C PHE A 119 -6.84 11.41 8.29
N SER A 120 -8.13 11.73 8.12
CA SER A 120 -8.65 13.09 8.25
C SER A 120 -9.71 13.16 9.34
N ASN A 121 -9.72 14.25 10.11
CA ASN A 121 -10.76 14.53 11.09
C ASN A 121 -12.05 15.12 10.48
N GLU A 122 -12.08 15.37 9.18
CA GLU A 122 -13.23 15.93 8.45
C GLU A 122 -13.80 14.90 7.48
N ILE A 123 -15.09 14.59 7.63
CA ILE A 123 -15.78 13.57 6.84
C ILE A 123 -15.82 13.92 5.35
N GLN A 124 -15.93 15.20 5.00
CA GLN A 124 -15.88 15.64 3.60
C GLN A 124 -14.52 15.42 2.93
N CYS A 125 -13.46 15.20 3.70
CA CYS A 125 -12.12 14.88 3.18
C CYS A 125 -11.88 13.38 3.01
N SER A 126 -12.86 12.53 3.34
CA SER A 126 -12.75 11.08 3.18
C SER A 126 -12.99 10.61 1.74
N GLY A 127 -12.26 9.57 1.32
CA GLY A 127 -12.20 9.12 -0.07
C GLY A 127 -10.80 9.27 -0.67
N ASP A 128 -10.58 8.70 -1.86
CA ASP A 128 -9.31 8.82 -2.61
C ASP A 128 -8.03 8.56 -1.80
N GLY A 129 -8.02 7.50 -0.98
CA GLY A 129 -6.86 7.14 -0.15
C GLY A 129 -6.79 7.86 1.20
N VAL A 130 -7.84 8.60 1.57
CA VAL A 130 -7.99 9.24 2.89
C VAL A 130 -9.11 8.59 3.68
N ASP A 131 -8.76 8.05 4.85
CA ASP A 131 -9.72 7.44 5.78
C ASP A 131 -10.25 8.47 6.77
N TYR A 132 -11.55 8.39 7.07
CA TYR A 132 -12.17 9.27 8.06
C TYR A 132 -11.83 8.81 9.48
N LEU A 133 -11.28 9.72 10.29
CA LEU A 133 -10.91 9.48 11.68
C LEU A 133 -11.13 10.75 12.52
N PRO A 134 -12.35 10.97 13.05
CA PRO A 134 -12.67 12.19 13.77
C PRO A 134 -11.87 12.33 15.05
N THR A 135 -11.83 13.57 15.55
CA THR A 135 -11.41 13.85 16.93
C THR A 135 -12.29 13.08 17.93
N ALA A 136 -11.81 12.98 19.16
CA ALA A 136 -12.44 12.21 20.23
C ALA A 136 -12.08 12.84 21.58
N THR A 137 -12.57 12.23 22.66
CA THR A 137 -12.13 12.54 24.02
C THR A 137 -11.40 11.34 24.65
N LEU A 138 -10.65 11.57 25.71
CA LEU A 138 -10.16 10.51 26.59
C LEU A 138 -11.28 10.09 27.56
N PRO A 139 -11.19 8.91 28.18
CA PRO A 139 -12.03 8.57 29.32
C PRO A 139 -11.93 9.67 30.39
N LEU A 140 -13.04 10.35 30.65
CA LEU A 140 -13.11 11.43 31.64
C LEU A 140 -13.60 10.89 32.99
N PRO A 141 -13.17 11.48 34.11
CA PRO A 141 -13.58 11.03 35.44
C PRO A 141 -15.10 11.11 35.62
N GLN A 142 -15.66 10.17 36.36
CA GLN A 142 -17.02 10.32 36.87
C GLN A 142 -16.99 11.24 38.09
N LEU A 143 -17.49 12.46 37.89
CA LEU A 143 -17.66 13.44 38.95
C LEU A 143 -19.12 13.43 39.43
N PRO A 144 -19.37 13.67 40.73
CA PRO A 144 -20.73 13.90 41.21
C PRO A 144 -21.31 15.14 40.52
N PRO A 145 -22.64 15.18 40.27
CA PRO A 145 -23.28 16.37 39.73
C PRO A 145 -23.08 17.57 40.66
N GLU A 146 -22.72 18.73 40.10
CA GLU A 146 -22.72 19.99 40.83
C GLU A 146 -24.18 20.44 41.07
N GLU A 147 -24.58 20.56 42.33
CA GLU A 147 -25.97 20.90 42.69
C GLU A 147 -26.29 22.36 42.39
N SER A 148 -25.30 23.25 42.48
CA SER A 148 -25.46 24.69 42.26
C SER A 148 -24.31 25.27 41.42
N PRO A 149 -24.30 25.01 40.09
CA PRO A 149 -23.30 25.59 39.20
C PRO A 149 -23.33 27.12 39.24
N ASP A 150 -22.16 27.77 39.22
CA ASP A 150 -22.10 29.25 39.29
C ASP A 150 -22.53 29.93 38.00
N TYR A 151 -22.39 29.23 36.88
CA TYR A 151 -22.58 29.77 35.54
C TYR A 151 -23.78 29.11 34.86
N ASP A 152 -24.64 29.92 34.27
CA ASP A 152 -25.70 29.45 33.39
C ASP A 152 -25.12 29.08 32.02
N LEU A 153 -24.12 29.84 31.54
CA LEU A 153 -23.46 29.64 30.25
C LEU A 153 -21.94 29.76 30.37
N CYS A 154 -21.20 28.85 29.75
CA CYS A 154 -19.74 28.93 29.67
C CYS A 154 -19.23 28.75 28.24
N PHE A 155 -18.34 29.62 27.80
CA PHE A 155 -17.51 29.44 26.61
C PHE A 155 -16.05 29.31 27.02
N VAL A 156 -15.42 28.20 26.63
CA VAL A 156 -13.97 28.00 26.80
C VAL A 156 -13.32 27.93 25.43
N GLY A 157 -12.40 28.83 25.10
CA GLY A 157 -11.68 28.79 23.83
C GLY A 157 -11.15 30.15 23.39
N THR A 158 -10.45 30.17 22.26
CA THR A 158 -10.02 31.43 21.64
C THR A 158 -11.22 32.18 21.07
N VAL A 159 -11.34 33.45 21.45
CA VAL A 159 -12.31 34.39 20.87
C VAL A 159 -11.67 35.03 19.64
N PHE A 160 -11.98 34.49 18.48
CA PHE A 160 -11.61 35.04 17.18
C PHE A 160 -12.58 36.14 16.76
N GLU A 161 -12.19 36.94 15.78
CA GLU A 161 -13.01 38.07 15.30
C GLU A 161 -14.42 37.63 14.86
N ASP A 162 -14.53 36.47 14.22
CA ASP A 162 -15.80 35.89 13.74
C ASP A 162 -16.71 35.39 14.88
N ARG A 163 -16.18 35.23 16.10
CA ARG A 163 -16.95 34.77 17.27
C ARG A 163 -17.49 35.91 18.12
N TYR A 164 -16.91 37.12 17.98
CA TYR A 164 -17.31 38.27 18.81
C TYR A 164 -18.80 38.60 18.73
N PRO A 165 -19.43 38.70 17.54
CA PRO A 165 -20.82 39.14 17.45
C PRO A 165 -21.76 38.25 18.27
N LEU A 166 -21.62 36.92 18.09
CA LEU A 166 -22.44 35.94 18.79
C LEU A 166 -22.21 35.94 20.31
N LEU A 167 -20.94 35.97 20.76
CA LEU A 167 -20.63 36.01 22.19
C LEU A 167 -21.11 37.31 22.84
N LYS A 168 -21.06 38.43 22.11
CA LYS A 168 -21.58 39.71 22.59
C LYS A 168 -23.09 39.67 22.77
N GLU A 169 -23.85 39.13 21.80
CA GLU A 169 -25.31 39.01 21.91
C GLU A 169 -25.73 38.09 23.06
N LEU A 170 -25.05 36.95 23.24
CA LEU A 170 -25.29 36.06 24.38
C LEU A 170 -24.98 36.75 25.72
N SER A 171 -23.91 37.53 25.76
CA SER A 171 -23.54 38.32 26.93
C SER A 171 -24.55 39.44 27.21
N ASP A 172 -25.04 40.15 26.19
CA ASP A 172 -26.10 41.17 26.32
C ASP A 172 -27.39 40.57 26.87
N HIS A 173 -27.77 39.39 26.38
CA HIS A 173 -28.91 38.63 26.89
C HIS A 173 -28.72 38.25 28.36
N CYS A 174 -27.54 37.73 28.72
CA CYS A 174 -27.20 37.35 30.10
C CYS A 174 -27.26 38.56 31.06
N GLU A 175 -26.74 39.72 30.65
CA GLU A 175 -26.86 40.96 31.43
C GLU A 175 -28.32 41.37 31.65
N SER A 176 -29.16 41.30 30.61
CA SER A 176 -30.56 41.72 30.70
C SER A 176 -31.45 40.79 31.55
N THR A 177 -31.04 39.52 31.68
CA THR A 177 -31.80 38.47 32.37
C THR A 177 -31.21 38.08 33.73
N GLY A 178 -30.04 38.65 34.09
CA GLY A 178 -29.32 38.31 35.32
C GLY A 178 -28.71 36.91 35.32
N ARG A 179 -28.46 36.32 34.14
CA ARG A 179 -27.84 34.99 33.98
C ARG A 179 -26.33 35.12 33.99
N ARG A 180 -25.62 34.22 34.67
CA ARG A 180 -24.15 34.30 34.75
C ARG A 180 -23.48 33.61 33.57
N MET A 181 -22.59 34.34 32.88
CA MET A 181 -21.80 33.85 31.75
C MET A 181 -20.31 33.84 32.09
N LEU A 182 -19.60 32.79 31.71
CA LEU A 182 -18.13 32.72 31.74
C LEU A 182 -17.57 32.67 30.32
N ILE A 183 -16.60 33.53 30.03
CA ILE A 183 -15.77 33.49 28.80
C ILE A 183 -14.31 33.26 29.22
N ALA A 184 -13.77 32.07 28.96
CA ALA A 184 -12.42 31.70 29.36
C ALA A 184 -11.54 31.34 28.15
N GLY A 185 -10.43 32.06 27.96
CA GLY A 185 -9.48 31.77 26.89
C GLY A 185 -8.73 33.01 26.39
N LYS A 186 -8.15 32.90 25.20
CA LYS A 186 -7.44 34.02 24.55
C LYS A 186 -8.44 34.90 23.82
N LEU A 187 -8.40 36.20 24.09
CA LEU A 187 -9.14 37.21 23.33
C LEU A 187 -8.16 37.79 22.32
N LEU A 188 -8.51 37.76 21.02
CA LEU A 188 -7.67 38.28 19.94
C LEU A 188 -8.26 39.61 19.46
N GLY A 189 -7.57 40.71 19.75
CA GLY A 189 -8.01 42.08 19.46
C GLY A 189 -7.58 43.03 20.57
N ASP A 190 -7.55 44.34 20.28
CA ASP A 190 -7.10 45.36 21.24
C ASP A 190 -8.20 45.76 22.25
N ASP A 191 -9.47 45.48 21.94
CA ASP A 191 -10.63 45.83 22.78
C ASP A 191 -11.24 44.59 23.46
N ASN A 192 -11.63 44.74 24.74
CA ASN A 192 -12.44 43.75 25.45
C ASN A 192 -13.92 44.18 25.44
N PRO A 193 -14.77 43.66 24.53
CA PRO A 193 -16.16 44.08 24.40
C PRO A 193 -17.04 43.64 25.59
N PHE A 194 -16.48 42.86 26.51
CA PHE A 194 -17.14 42.38 27.72
C PHE A 194 -16.73 43.19 28.96
N GLN A 195 -15.90 44.23 28.80
CA GLN A 195 -15.50 45.09 29.91
C GLN A 195 -16.70 45.83 30.51
N GLY A 196 -16.79 45.86 31.84
CA GLY A 196 -17.84 46.59 32.57
C GLY A 196 -19.18 45.85 32.68
N ARG A 197 -19.24 44.60 32.23
CA ARG A 197 -20.40 43.71 32.37
C ARG A 197 -20.48 43.12 33.78
N THR A 198 -21.69 43.01 34.33
CA THR A 198 -21.91 42.59 35.72
C THR A 198 -22.09 41.08 35.86
N PHE A 199 -22.68 40.44 34.85
CA PHE A 199 -23.00 39.02 34.83
C PHE A 199 -22.10 38.20 33.90
N THR A 200 -21.13 38.85 33.23
CA THR A 200 -20.17 38.20 32.33
C THR A 200 -18.76 38.24 32.90
N ASP A 201 -18.27 37.09 33.37
CA ASP A 201 -16.90 36.92 33.83
C ASP A 201 -15.97 36.58 32.65
N VAL A 202 -14.83 37.27 32.55
CA VAL A 202 -13.82 37.00 31.52
C VAL A 202 -12.50 36.57 32.14
N VAL A 203 -12.08 35.35 31.83
CA VAL A 203 -10.77 34.82 32.21
C VAL A 203 -9.86 34.79 30.99
N HIS A 204 -8.96 35.77 30.91
CA HIS A 204 -8.00 35.86 29.81
C HIS A 204 -6.77 34.99 30.07
N GLY A 205 -6.47 34.08 29.14
CA GLY A 205 -5.26 33.28 29.22
C GLY A 205 -5.33 31.94 28.49
N THR A 206 -4.29 31.14 28.70
CA THR A 206 -4.30 29.73 28.28
C THR A 206 -4.99 28.93 29.36
N ILE A 207 -6.04 28.19 29.01
CA ILE A 207 -6.81 27.37 29.95
C ILE A 207 -6.28 25.95 29.91
N GLU A 208 -5.76 25.48 31.03
CA GLU A 208 -5.25 24.12 31.19
C GLU A 208 -6.40 23.10 31.32
N THR A 209 -6.12 21.82 31.05
CA THR A 209 -7.14 20.76 31.03
C THR A 209 -7.94 20.65 32.33
N ALA A 210 -7.29 20.71 33.49
CA ALA A 210 -7.99 20.64 34.78
C ALA A 210 -8.96 21.80 34.98
N GLN A 211 -8.52 23.02 34.65
CA GLN A 211 -9.32 24.24 34.74
C GLN A 211 -10.50 24.21 33.74
N LYS A 212 -10.28 23.66 32.54
CA LYS A 212 -11.32 23.44 31.53
C LYS A 212 -12.44 22.53 32.07
N LEU A 213 -12.09 21.41 32.73
CA LEU A 213 -13.06 20.50 33.35
C LEU A 213 -13.80 21.13 34.53
N GLU A 214 -13.11 21.94 35.33
CA GLU A 214 -13.71 22.71 36.43
C GLU A 214 -14.78 23.67 35.91
N TYR A 215 -14.47 24.45 34.87
CA TYR A 215 -15.44 25.37 34.26
C TYR A 215 -16.67 24.64 33.71
N TYR A 216 -16.47 23.49 33.06
CA TYR A 216 -17.60 22.68 32.59
C TYR A 216 -18.47 22.17 33.73
N THR A 217 -17.85 21.73 34.84
CA THR A 217 -18.57 21.23 36.01
C THR A 217 -19.35 22.35 36.72
N ARG A 218 -18.82 23.57 36.72
CA ARG A 218 -19.43 24.76 37.33
C ARG A 218 -20.43 25.48 36.41
N SER A 219 -20.82 24.85 35.30
CA SER A 219 -21.72 25.45 34.30
C SER A 219 -22.94 24.58 33.99
N ARG A 220 -24.10 25.20 33.79
CA ARG A 220 -25.31 24.49 33.34
C ARG A 220 -25.26 24.16 31.85
N VAL A 221 -24.75 25.10 31.04
CA VAL A 221 -24.63 24.98 29.57
C VAL A 221 -23.23 25.38 29.14
N VAL A 222 -22.61 24.59 28.26
CA VAL A 222 -21.33 24.91 27.63
C VAL A 222 -21.54 25.18 26.14
N LEU A 223 -21.07 26.33 25.71
CA LEU A 223 -21.11 26.79 24.33
C LEU A 223 -19.93 26.24 23.52
N ASN A 224 -20.22 25.54 22.44
CA ASN A 224 -19.26 25.19 21.40
C ASN A 224 -19.52 26.03 20.14
N LEU A 225 -18.50 26.78 19.71
CA LEU A 225 -18.52 27.56 18.48
C LEU A 225 -17.60 26.96 17.44
N PHE A 226 -18.16 26.63 16.29
CA PHE A 226 -17.36 26.21 15.14
C PHE A 226 -16.64 27.40 14.50
N ARG A 227 -15.54 27.11 13.81
CA ARG A 227 -14.80 28.12 13.05
C ARG A 227 -15.61 28.50 11.81
N THR A 228 -15.79 29.81 11.59
CA THR A 228 -16.29 30.32 10.31
C THR A 228 -15.13 30.38 9.34
N SER A 229 -15.26 29.74 8.18
CA SER A 229 -14.20 29.73 7.16
C SER A 229 -14.79 29.65 5.77
N GLY A 230 -14.02 30.04 4.74
CA GLY A 230 -14.44 29.90 3.34
C GLY A 230 -14.59 28.46 2.87
N LYS A 231 -14.18 27.48 3.69
CA LYS A 231 -14.40 26.05 3.45
C LYS A 231 -15.43 25.49 4.44
N PRO A 232 -16.50 24.84 3.97
CA PRO A 232 -17.46 24.18 4.85
C PRO A 232 -16.78 23.01 5.58
N ALA A 233 -17.27 22.68 6.78
CA ALA A 233 -16.80 21.56 7.59
C ALA A 233 -18.02 20.94 8.27
N GLU A 234 -18.13 19.62 8.27
CA GLU A 234 -19.27 18.89 8.81
C GLU A 234 -18.95 18.20 10.13
N SER A 235 -17.67 17.93 10.42
CA SER A 235 -17.31 17.08 11.55
C SER A 235 -17.29 17.78 12.91
N PRO A 236 -17.45 17.06 14.05
CA PRO A 236 -17.41 17.68 15.37
C PRO A 236 -16.02 18.22 15.75
N SER A 237 -15.99 19.27 16.58
CA SER A 237 -14.77 19.75 17.23
C SER A 237 -14.45 18.87 18.46
N PRO A 238 -13.20 18.86 18.95
CA PRO A 238 -12.87 18.14 20.18
C PRO A 238 -13.77 18.49 21.36
N ARG A 239 -14.18 19.76 21.46
CA ARG A 239 -15.03 20.27 22.55
C ARG A 239 -16.38 19.58 22.63
N VAL A 240 -16.95 19.18 21.50
CA VAL A 240 -18.21 18.44 21.47
C VAL A 240 -18.07 17.18 22.32
N PHE A 241 -17.01 16.39 22.10
CA PHE A 241 -16.76 15.15 22.82
C PHE A 241 -16.29 15.37 24.27
N GLU A 242 -15.52 16.44 24.53
CA GLU A 242 -15.09 16.78 25.89
C GLU A 242 -16.28 17.08 26.81
N VAL A 243 -17.20 17.92 26.36
CA VAL A 243 -18.37 18.36 27.15
C VAL A 243 -19.34 17.19 27.36
N THR A 244 -19.69 16.49 26.29
CA THR A 244 -20.63 15.37 26.37
C THR A 244 -20.04 14.20 27.16
N GLY A 245 -18.76 13.88 26.97
CA GLY A 245 -18.08 12.82 27.72
C GLY A 245 -17.93 13.09 29.22
N LEU A 246 -17.72 14.36 29.60
CA LEU A 246 -17.70 14.76 31.01
C LEU A 246 -19.09 14.58 31.64
N GLY A 247 -20.13 14.98 30.90
CA GLY A 247 -21.53 14.79 31.29
C GLY A 247 -21.95 15.62 32.50
N GLN A 248 -21.44 16.85 32.63
CA GLN A 248 -21.80 17.77 33.72
C GLN A 248 -22.66 18.95 33.25
N ALA A 249 -22.49 19.37 31.99
CA ALA A 249 -23.19 20.50 31.40
C ALA A 249 -23.84 20.11 30.07
N ALA A 250 -24.96 20.74 29.73
CA ALA A 250 -25.55 20.58 28.41
C ALA A 250 -24.68 21.24 27.34
N LEU A 251 -24.52 20.59 26.20
CA LEU A 251 -23.83 21.17 25.06
C LEU A 251 -24.80 22.03 24.25
N LEU A 252 -24.46 23.31 24.09
CA LEU A 252 -25.05 24.22 23.11
C LEU A 252 -24.05 24.43 21.98
N THR A 253 -24.34 23.96 20.78
CA THR A 253 -23.35 23.87 19.69
C THR A 253 -23.86 24.48 18.40
N GLY A 254 -22.99 25.25 17.73
CA GLY A 254 -23.33 25.88 16.46
C GLY A 254 -22.22 26.78 15.89
N PRO A 255 -22.42 27.36 14.70
CA PRO A 255 -23.54 27.10 13.77
C PRO A 255 -23.65 25.63 13.34
N ASP A 256 -24.85 25.16 13.01
CA ASP A 256 -25.15 23.72 12.85
C ASP A 256 -24.16 22.96 11.95
N ARG A 257 -23.81 21.74 12.39
CA ARG A 257 -22.96 20.79 11.66
C ARG A 257 -23.69 19.46 11.54
N SER A 258 -23.92 19.02 10.31
CA SER A 258 -24.67 17.81 9.95
C SER A 258 -24.23 16.57 10.75
N GLU A 259 -22.92 16.36 10.94
CA GLU A 259 -22.43 15.19 11.64
C GLU A 259 -22.69 15.24 13.15
N VAL A 260 -22.64 16.42 13.77
CA VAL A 260 -22.98 16.57 15.19
C VAL A 260 -24.45 16.18 15.40
N ARG A 261 -25.32 16.62 14.50
CA ARG A 261 -26.73 16.22 14.49
C ARG A 261 -26.92 14.73 14.21
N ARG A 262 -26.11 14.13 13.32
CA ARG A 262 -26.12 12.67 13.08
C ARG A 262 -25.72 11.87 14.32
N ILE A 263 -24.74 12.33 15.08
CA ILE A 263 -24.22 11.63 16.27
C ILE A 263 -25.17 11.80 17.45
N TYR A 264 -25.58 13.04 17.75
CA TYR A 264 -26.28 13.36 18.99
C TYR A 264 -27.78 13.60 18.82
N GLY A 265 -28.30 13.81 17.61
CA GLY A 265 -29.69 14.19 17.40
C GLY A 265 -30.08 15.35 18.31
N ASP A 266 -31.19 15.19 19.04
CA ASP A 266 -31.73 16.20 19.97
C ASP A 266 -31.18 16.07 21.40
N THR A 267 -30.20 15.20 21.65
CA THR A 267 -29.53 15.06 22.96
C THR A 267 -28.60 16.24 23.28
N VAL A 268 -28.32 17.09 22.30
CA VAL A 268 -27.60 18.36 22.45
C VAL A 268 -28.43 19.49 21.83
N TYR A 269 -28.14 20.74 22.20
CA TYR A 269 -28.84 21.91 21.68
C TYR A 269 -28.09 22.48 20.49
N HIS A 270 -28.79 22.66 19.37
CA HIS A 270 -28.19 23.15 18.12
C HIS A 270 -28.70 24.55 17.81
N PHE A 271 -27.84 25.42 17.31
CA PHE A 271 -28.23 26.75 16.85
C PHE A 271 -27.55 27.10 15.53
N THR A 272 -28.12 28.05 14.80
CA THR A 272 -27.59 28.57 13.53
C THR A 272 -27.11 30.01 13.65
N ASP A 273 -27.67 30.75 14.59
CA ASP A 273 -27.47 32.18 14.80
C ASP A 273 -27.67 32.54 16.30
N ALA A 274 -27.48 33.82 16.64
CA ALA A 274 -27.60 34.28 18.02
C ALA A 274 -29.02 34.14 18.59
N ALA A 275 -30.05 34.41 17.79
CA ALA A 275 -31.45 34.29 18.22
C ALA A 275 -31.81 32.85 18.60
N SER A 276 -31.46 31.88 17.74
CA SER A 276 -31.65 30.45 18.01
C SER A 276 -30.77 29.95 19.16
N ALA A 277 -29.57 30.51 19.34
CA ALA A 277 -28.70 30.19 20.48
C ALA A 277 -29.33 30.64 21.81
N ILE A 278 -29.87 31.86 21.87
CA ILE A 278 -30.57 32.38 23.05
C ILE A 278 -31.82 31.57 23.36
N GLN A 279 -32.61 31.22 22.34
CA GLN A 279 -33.79 30.38 22.52
C GLN A 279 -33.44 29.00 23.12
N CYS A 280 -32.41 28.35 22.57
CA CYS A 280 -31.95 27.05 23.07
C CYS A 280 -31.36 27.15 24.48
N LEU A 281 -30.68 28.25 24.81
CA LEU A 281 -30.17 28.52 26.14
C LEU A 281 -31.31 28.60 27.15
N GLU A 282 -32.34 29.39 26.88
CA GLU A 282 -33.49 29.52 27.79
C GLU A 282 -34.27 28.21 27.92
N GLU A 283 -34.41 27.42 26.85
CA GLU A 283 -34.99 26.08 26.91
C GLU A 283 -34.19 25.19 27.89
N ALA A 284 -32.87 25.15 27.73
CA ALA A 284 -31.97 24.34 28.57
C ALA A 284 -31.98 24.79 30.05
N LEU A 285 -32.14 26.08 30.30
CA LEU A 285 -32.14 26.64 31.65
C LEU A 285 -33.51 26.53 32.34
N THR A 286 -34.61 26.47 31.59
CA THR A 286 -35.97 26.36 32.14
C THR A 286 -36.32 24.92 32.52
N ASN A 287 -35.96 23.94 31.68
CA ASN A 287 -36.34 22.54 31.88
C ASN A 287 -35.16 21.71 32.43
N GLU A 288 -34.94 21.77 33.75
CA GLU A 288 -33.80 21.10 34.40
C GLU A 288 -33.78 19.58 34.19
N ASP A 289 -34.92 18.89 34.36
CA ASP A 289 -34.98 17.43 34.18
C ASP A 289 -34.66 17.01 32.74
N GLN A 290 -35.21 17.74 31.77
CA GLN A 290 -34.93 17.53 30.35
C GLN A 290 -33.45 17.78 30.04
N ARG A 291 -32.87 18.85 30.59
CA ARG A 291 -31.43 19.16 30.45
C ARG A 291 -30.59 18.02 31.00
N ARG A 292 -30.85 17.55 32.22
CA ARG A 292 -30.11 16.46 32.87
C ARG A 292 -30.22 15.16 32.08
N ALA A 293 -31.41 14.83 31.56
CA ALA A 293 -31.62 13.66 30.72
C ALA A 293 -30.81 13.74 29.41
N LYS A 294 -30.83 14.88 28.73
CA LYS A 294 -30.03 15.14 27.52
C LYS A 294 -28.52 14.99 27.78
N VAL A 295 -28.02 15.56 28.88
CA VAL A 295 -26.61 15.45 29.29
C VAL A 295 -26.19 13.99 29.48
N GLN A 296 -27.00 13.21 30.20
CA GLN A 296 -26.70 11.79 30.44
C GLN A 296 -26.71 10.97 29.14
N GLN A 297 -27.69 11.19 28.26
CA GLN A 297 -27.76 10.51 26.96
C GLN A 297 -26.57 10.87 26.07
N ALA A 298 -26.19 12.15 25.99
CA ALA A 298 -25.04 12.58 25.22
C ALA A 298 -23.73 11.96 25.74
N ARG A 299 -23.62 11.79 27.07
CA ARG A 299 -22.49 11.09 27.70
C ARG A 299 -22.41 9.63 27.31
N GLU A 300 -23.55 8.93 27.31
CA GLU A 300 -23.62 7.52 26.91
C GLU A 300 -23.20 7.35 25.44
N ILE A 301 -23.66 8.22 24.54
CA ILE A 301 -23.26 8.24 23.13
C ILE A 301 -21.73 8.40 23.01
N THR A 302 -21.15 9.39 23.71
CA THR A 302 -19.70 9.65 23.65
C THR A 302 -18.88 8.49 24.17
N ASN A 303 -19.24 7.94 25.33
CA ASN A 303 -18.51 6.83 25.93
C ASN A 303 -18.62 5.54 25.10
N ALA A 304 -19.73 5.34 24.38
CA ALA A 304 -19.93 4.15 23.56
C ALA A 304 -19.09 4.16 22.27
N ALA A 305 -18.83 5.33 21.66
CA ALA A 305 -18.27 5.37 20.30
C ALA A 305 -17.26 6.49 20.01
N HIS A 306 -17.02 7.44 20.93
CA HIS A 306 -16.24 8.66 20.65
C HIS A 306 -15.05 8.91 21.60
N LEU A 307 -14.44 7.83 22.06
CA LEU A 307 -13.15 7.82 22.76
C LEU A 307 -11.97 7.63 21.80
N TYR A 308 -10.79 8.14 22.16
CA TYR A 308 -9.57 7.90 21.36
C TYR A 308 -9.20 6.42 21.23
N HIS A 309 -9.57 5.59 22.21
CA HIS A 309 -9.46 4.13 22.10
C HIS A 309 -10.16 3.60 20.84
N HIS A 310 -11.38 4.05 20.54
CA HIS A 310 -12.09 3.65 19.32
C HIS A 310 -11.37 4.12 18.06
N ARG A 311 -10.78 5.32 18.09
CA ARG A 311 -10.02 5.86 16.95
C ARG A 311 -8.74 5.09 16.69
N ALA A 312 -7.99 4.76 17.75
CA ALA A 312 -6.79 3.94 17.64
C ALA A 312 -7.12 2.55 17.08
N GLN A 313 -8.20 1.91 17.56
CA GLN A 313 -8.66 0.63 17.02
C GLN A 313 -9.03 0.71 15.53
N THR A 314 -9.80 1.72 15.11
CA THR A 314 -10.12 1.94 13.70
C THR A 314 -8.86 2.12 12.85
N MET A 315 -7.93 2.97 13.30
CA MET A 315 -6.67 3.21 12.61
C MET A 315 -5.86 1.92 12.44
N LEU A 316 -5.68 1.15 13.51
CA LEU A 316 -4.95 -0.12 13.48
C LEU A 316 -5.62 -1.15 12.57
N ALA A 317 -6.96 -1.23 12.58
CA ALA A 317 -7.71 -2.14 11.71
C ALA A 317 -7.53 -1.81 10.21
N VAL A 318 -7.57 -0.52 9.86
CA VAL A 318 -7.29 -0.06 8.48
C VAL A 318 -5.89 -0.47 8.05
N ILE A 319 -4.89 -0.22 8.90
CA ILE A 319 -3.50 -0.56 8.60
C ILE A 319 -3.32 -2.08 8.43
N GLN A 320 -3.87 -2.88 9.34
CA GLN A 320 -3.81 -4.34 9.27
C GLN A 320 -4.46 -4.88 7.99
N LYS A 321 -5.64 -4.36 7.62
CA LYS A 321 -6.33 -4.75 6.38
C LYS A 321 -5.51 -4.45 5.14
N SER A 322 -4.88 -3.26 5.09
CA SER A 322 -3.97 -2.86 4.00
C SER A 322 -2.77 -3.81 3.90
N GLN A 323 -2.13 -4.11 5.02
CA GLN A 323 -0.98 -5.02 5.06
C GLN A 323 -1.35 -6.46 4.66
N GLN A 324 -2.56 -6.93 4.97
CA GLN A 324 -3.06 -8.23 4.53
C GLN A 324 -3.34 -8.26 3.02
N ALA A 325 -3.86 -7.17 2.45
CA ALA A 325 -4.04 -7.04 1.01
C ALA A 325 -2.67 -7.08 0.28
N ASP A 326 -1.69 -6.32 0.74
CA ASP A 326 -0.32 -6.32 0.19
C ASP A 326 0.36 -7.69 0.34
N ALA A 327 0.18 -8.35 1.49
CA ALA A 327 0.69 -9.70 1.71
C ALA A 327 0.03 -10.73 0.77
N SER A 328 -1.26 -10.56 0.47
CA SER A 328 -1.96 -11.36 -0.55
C SER A 328 -1.48 -11.06 -1.98
N GLU A 329 -0.99 -9.84 -2.24
CA GLU A 329 -0.33 -9.52 -3.51
C GLU A 329 1.06 -10.17 -3.61
N THR A 330 1.77 -10.28 -2.49
CA THR A 330 3.05 -11.00 -2.42
C THR A 330 2.88 -12.52 -2.45
N SER A 331 1.79 -13.06 -1.91
CA SER A 331 1.50 -14.51 -1.83
C SER A 331 1.16 -15.16 -3.17
N GLY A 332 0.87 -14.39 -4.23
CA GLY A 332 0.70 -14.93 -5.58
C GLY A 332 2.02 -15.28 -6.28
N ASP A 333 3.11 -14.61 -5.89
CA ASP A 333 4.38 -14.70 -6.60
C ASP A 333 5.02 -16.09 -6.48
N GLU A 334 4.99 -16.68 -5.28
CA GLU A 334 5.42 -18.06 -5.04
C GLU A 334 4.59 -19.12 -5.77
N LYS A 335 3.37 -18.77 -6.17
CA LYS A 335 2.46 -19.58 -7.00
C LYS A 335 2.65 -19.34 -8.49
N THR A 336 3.64 -18.53 -8.89
CA THR A 336 3.98 -18.26 -10.29
C THR A 336 5.32 -18.87 -10.65
N ALA A 337 5.37 -19.67 -11.72
CA ALA A 337 6.63 -20.13 -12.30
C ALA A 337 6.79 -19.70 -13.77
N TRP A 338 8.01 -19.33 -14.13
CA TRP A 338 8.38 -18.98 -15.50
C TRP A 338 9.12 -20.14 -16.17
N ILE A 339 8.57 -20.66 -17.28
CA ILE A 339 9.33 -21.55 -18.16
C ILE A 339 10.20 -20.67 -19.04
N ILE A 340 11.51 -20.77 -18.83
CA ILE A 340 12.53 -20.04 -19.59
C ILE A 340 13.41 -21.01 -20.38
N GLY A 341 14.02 -20.51 -21.45
CA GLY A 341 14.90 -21.27 -22.33
C GLY A 341 14.99 -20.62 -23.70
N CYS A 342 15.35 -21.40 -24.72
CA CYS A 342 15.25 -20.99 -26.11
C CYS A 342 13.96 -21.50 -26.74
N GLY A 343 13.50 -20.88 -27.83
CA GLY A 343 12.51 -21.49 -28.69
C GLY A 343 12.97 -22.88 -29.17
N ARG A 344 12.00 -23.74 -29.52
CA ARG A 344 12.25 -25.09 -30.06
C ARG A 344 12.88 -26.11 -29.09
N THR A 345 12.86 -25.82 -27.79
CA THR A 345 13.29 -26.72 -26.70
C THR A 345 12.21 -27.67 -26.20
N GLY A 346 11.00 -27.63 -26.76
CA GLY A 346 9.84 -28.38 -26.26
C GLY A 346 9.00 -27.61 -25.21
N SER A 347 9.26 -26.32 -25.02
CA SER A 347 8.55 -25.48 -24.03
C SER A 347 7.04 -25.45 -24.19
N THR A 348 6.52 -25.53 -25.43
CA THR A 348 5.07 -25.64 -25.66
C THR A 348 4.53 -26.95 -25.09
N TRP A 349 5.22 -28.07 -25.32
CA TRP A 349 4.78 -29.39 -24.87
C TRP A 349 4.79 -29.50 -23.35
N LEU A 350 5.88 -29.05 -22.70
CA LEU A 350 5.93 -28.98 -21.24
C LEU A 350 4.80 -28.11 -20.67
N ALA A 351 4.57 -26.93 -21.26
CA ALA A 351 3.51 -26.04 -20.78
C ALA A 351 2.10 -26.64 -20.95
N GLU A 352 1.86 -27.38 -22.04
CA GLU A 352 0.61 -28.13 -22.27
C GLU A 352 0.43 -29.24 -21.23
N LEU A 353 1.44 -30.08 -21.01
CA LEU A 353 1.42 -31.12 -19.98
C LEU A 353 1.11 -30.55 -18.59
N LEU A 354 1.77 -29.46 -18.20
CA LEU A 354 1.55 -28.81 -16.91
C LEU A 354 0.15 -28.19 -16.79
N SER A 355 -0.44 -27.72 -17.90
CA SER A 355 -1.76 -27.10 -17.89
C SER A 355 -2.91 -28.08 -17.63
N ASP A 356 -2.67 -29.36 -17.87
CA ASP A 356 -3.62 -30.44 -17.62
C ASP A 356 -3.51 -31.02 -16.21
N LEU A 357 -2.54 -30.58 -15.41
CA LEU A 357 -2.42 -30.97 -14.01
C LEU A 357 -3.46 -30.22 -13.13
N PRO A 358 -3.94 -30.86 -12.05
CA PRO A 358 -4.86 -30.21 -11.12
C PRO A 358 -4.28 -28.90 -10.56
N HIS A 359 -5.13 -27.88 -10.44
CA HIS A 359 -4.78 -26.58 -9.85
C HIS A 359 -3.58 -25.85 -10.48
N ILE A 360 -3.17 -26.22 -11.69
CA ILE A 360 -2.16 -25.49 -12.47
C ILE A 360 -2.82 -24.83 -13.68
N ARG A 361 -2.47 -23.58 -13.96
CA ARG A 361 -2.93 -22.81 -15.11
C ARG A 361 -1.74 -22.34 -15.92
N ARG A 362 -1.93 -22.23 -17.23
CA ARG A 362 -0.88 -21.80 -18.17
C ARG A 362 -1.19 -20.42 -18.73
N TRP A 363 -0.21 -19.53 -18.71
CA TRP A 363 -0.16 -18.36 -19.57
C TRP A 363 0.82 -18.60 -20.71
N HIS A 364 0.28 -18.75 -21.92
CA HIS A 364 1.08 -18.97 -23.11
C HIS A 364 1.57 -17.65 -23.69
N GLU A 365 2.88 -17.38 -23.56
CA GLU A 365 3.60 -16.28 -24.22
C GLU A 365 2.87 -14.94 -24.12
N PRO A 366 2.75 -14.35 -22.91
CA PRO A 366 2.16 -13.02 -22.73
C PRO A 366 2.98 -11.90 -23.39
N TYR A 367 4.23 -12.16 -23.80
CA TYR A 367 5.17 -11.17 -24.32
C TYR A 367 5.46 -10.04 -23.32
N PHE A 368 5.34 -10.34 -22.02
CA PHE A 368 5.55 -9.35 -20.97
C PHE A 368 6.97 -8.78 -20.96
N GLY A 369 7.97 -9.58 -21.39
CA GLY A 369 9.34 -9.12 -21.53
C GLY A 369 9.54 -7.98 -22.53
N ARG A 370 8.59 -7.72 -23.43
CA ARG A 370 8.71 -6.61 -24.40
C ARG A 370 8.76 -5.23 -23.74
N PHE A 371 8.22 -5.06 -22.53
CA PHE A 371 8.38 -3.82 -21.76
C PHE A 371 9.85 -3.49 -21.47
N LEU A 372 10.71 -4.51 -21.42
CA LEU A 372 12.13 -4.40 -21.08
C LEU A 372 13.04 -4.39 -22.31
N LYS A 373 12.46 -4.53 -23.52
CA LYS A 373 13.23 -4.54 -24.77
C LYS A 373 14.06 -3.27 -24.95
N HIS A 374 13.50 -2.11 -24.60
CA HIS A 374 14.22 -0.83 -24.64
C HIS A 374 15.53 -0.88 -23.84
N LEU A 375 15.51 -1.49 -22.65
CA LEU A 375 16.69 -1.59 -21.78
C LEU A 375 17.72 -2.62 -22.28
N GLN A 376 17.28 -3.62 -23.04
CA GLN A 376 18.19 -4.53 -23.73
C GLN A 376 18.90 -3.81 -24.89
N ASP A 377 18.15 -3.04 -25.67
CA ASP A 377 18.66 -2.33 -26.85
C ASP A 377 19.49 -1.09 -26.44
N ARG A 378 19.21 -0.50 -25.27
CA ARG A 378 19.87 0.69 -24.72
C ARG A 378 20.15 0.55 -23.21
N PRO A 379 21.14 -0.27 -22.82
CA PRO A 379 21.45 -0.49 -21.41
C PRO A 379 21.90 0.77 -20.67
N ASP A 380 22.56 1.71 -21.37
CA ASP A 380 23.06 2.97 -20.80
C ASP A 380 21.94 3.90 -20.28
N ASP A 381 20.71 3.72 -20.76
CA ASP A 381 19.56 4.47 -20.26
C ASP A 381 19.20 4.11 -18.80
N LEU A 382 19.75 3.02 -18.25
CA LEU A 382 19.68 2.74 -16.81
C LEU A 382 20.49 3.75 -15.98
N ASP A 383 21.58 4.27 -16.53
CA ASP A 383 22.49 5.18 -15.81
C ASP A 383 22.25 6.66 -16.18
N ARG A 384 21.35 6.92 -17.13
CA ARG A 384 20.94 8.27 -17.56
C ARG A 384 19.88 8.86 -16.61
N PRO A 385 20.15 9.97 -15.88
CA PRO A 385 19.21 10.52 -14.90
C PRO A 385 17.85 10.95 -15.48
N SER A 386 17.82 11.40 -16.75
CA SER A 386 16.59 11.81 -17.45
C SER A 386 15.79 10.66 -18.06
N SER A 387 16.31 9.44 -18.03
CA SER A 387 15.61 8.26 -18.52
C SER A 387 14.47 7.87 -17.58
N PHE A 388 13.34 7.47 -18.15
CA PHE A 388 12.23 6.88 -17.38
C PHE A 388 12.69 5.64 -16.60
N PHE A 389 13.58 4.84 -17.20
CA PHE A 389 14.11 3.61 -16.62
C PHE A 389 15.36 3.82 -15.76
N SER A 390 15.68 5.07 -15.39
CA SER A 390 16.84 5.38 -14.56
C SER A 390 16.88 4.50 -13.29
N ARG A 391 18.06 3.97 -12.98
CA ARG A 391 18.31 3.11 -11.82
C ARG A 391 17.99 3.83 -10.51
N GLN A 392 18.08 5.16 -10.48
CA GLN A 392 17.66 5.99 -9.34
C GLN A 392 16.21 5.72 -8.92
N TYR A 393 15.34 5.38 -9.87
CA TYR A 393 13.91 5.16 -9.67
C TYR A 393 13.49 3.70 -9.89
N ILE A 394 14.45 2.77 -9.86
CA ILE A 394 14.22 1.35 -10.18
C ILE A 394 13.11 0.70 -9.37
N SER A 395 12.99 1.04 -8.10
CA SER A 395 11.90 0.53 -7.25
C SER A 395 10.53 0.98 -7.73
N VAL A 396 10.38 2.20 -8.24
CA VAL A 396 9.09 2.76 -8.67
C VAL A 396 8.60 2.07 -9.93
N TRP A 397 9.40 2.09 -11.00
CA TRP A 397 8.95 1.53 -12.28
C TRP A 397 8.92 0.00 -12.27
N MET A 398 9.77 -0.68 -11.49
CA MET A 398 9.66 -2.13 -11.31
C MET A 398 8.41 -2.53 -10.54
N ASN A 399 8.07 -1.82 -9.46
CA ASN A 399 6.83 -2.09 -8.72
C ASN A 399 5.60 -1.83 -9.59
N GLY A 400 5.59 -0.75 -10.38
CA GLY A 400 4.49 -0.47 -11.32
C GLY A 400 4.32 -1.57 -12.38
N LEU A 401 5.42 -2.07 -12.96
CA LEU A 401 5.36 -3.20 -13.91
C LEU A 401 4.88 -4.49 -13.24
N ARG A 402 5.33 -4.77 -12.02
CA ARG A 402 4.89 -5.93 -11.24
C ARG A 402 3.41 -5.85 -10.89
N GLU A 403 2.93 -4.70 -10.43
CA GLU A 403 1.52 -4.46 -10.12
C GLU A 403 0.66 -4.68 -11.35
N LEU A 404 1.04 -4.09 -12.49
CA LEU A 404 0.37 -4.29 -13.76
C LEU A 404 0.27 -5.77 -14.14
N PHE A 405 1.37 -6.52 -13.99
CA PHE A 405 1.38 -7.96 -14.25
C PHE A 405 0.36 -8.70 -13.37
N PHE A 406 0.39 -8.52 -12.05
CA PHE A 406 -0.50 -9.26 -11.17
C PHE A 406 -1.97 -8.83 -11.26
N ARG A 407 -2.24 -7.56 -11.58
CA ARG A 407 -3.61 -7.12 -11.91
C ARG A 407 -4.15 -7.88 -13.12
N MET A 408 -3.34 -8.02 -14.18
CA MET A 408 -3.71 -8.80 -15.36
C MET A 408 -3.84 -10.30 -15.04
N VAL A 409 -2.98 -10.85 -14.16
CA VAL A 409 -3.11 -12.24 -13.69
C VAL A 409 -4.45 -12.46 -13.00
N ARG A 410 -4.83 -11.63 -12.03
CA ARG A 410 -6.07 -11.81 -11.26
C ARG A 410 -7.31 -11.71 -12.13
N GLU A 411 -7.30 -10.78 -13.09
CA GLU A 411 -8.38 -10.63 -14.05
C GLU A 411 -8.51 -11.86 -14.97
N ARG A 412 -7.38 -12.38 -15.47
CA ARG A 412 -7.36 -13.50 -16.42
C ARG A 412 -7.54 -14.87 -15.74
N PHE A 413 -7.13 -14.99 -14.49
CA PHE A 413 -7.13 -16.23 -13.72
C PHE A 413 -7.80 -16.01 -12.36
N PRO A 414 -9.15 -16.03 -12.29
CA PRO A 414 -9.89 -15.69 -11.07
C PRO A 414 -9.61 -16.57 -9.85
N HIS A 415 -9.02 -17.76 -10.05
CA HIS A 415 -8.64 -18.69 -8.99
C HIS A 415 -7.13 -18.66 -8.67
N PHE A 416 -6.40 -17.67 -9.17
CA PHE A 416 -4.97 -17.51 -8.89
C PHE A 416 -4.71 -17.38 -7.38
N GLY A 417 -3.62 -17.99 -6.90
CA GLY A 417 -3.32 -18.16 -5.48
C GLY A 417 -3.72 -19.55 -4.98
N ASN A 418 -4.98 -19.94 -5.22
CA ASN A 418 -5.43 -21.33 -5.03
C ASN A 418 -4.92 -22.24 -6.14
N HIS A 419 -4.86 -21.70 -7.36
CA HIS A 419 -4.20 -22.32 -8.50
C HIS A 419 -2.85 -21.64 -8.74
N ALA A 420 -1.86 -22.47 -9.07
CA ALA A 420 -0.58 -21.99 -9.55
C ALA A 420 -0.66 -21.54 -11.02
N LEU A 421 0.21 -20.60 -11.39
CA LEU A 421 0.34 -20.07 -12.74
C LEU A 421 1.72 -20.42 -13.31
N ILE A 422 1.73 -21.08 -14.46
CA ILE A 422 2.93 -21.32 -15.25
C ILE A 422 2.93 -20.38 -16.44
N VAL A 423 3.89 -19.46 -16.48
CA VAL A 423 4.08 -18.52 -17.59
C VAL A 423 5.14 -19.09 -18.51
N LYS A 424 4.76 -19.43 -19.74
CA LYS A 424 5.72 -19.86 -20.76
C LYS A 424 6.18 -18.63 -21.53
N GLU A 425 7.44 -18.27 -21.37
CA GLU A 425 8.01 -17.06 -21.99
C GLU A 425 9.39 -17.36 -22.57
N VAL A 426 9.42 -17.85 -23.81
CA VAL A 426 10.67 -18.16 -24.54
C VAL A 426 10.95 -17.21 -25.71
N ASN A 427 9.96 -16.38 -26.07
CA ASN A 427 10.05 -15.45 -27.20
C ASN A 427 10.43 -14.02 -26.78
N THR A 428 10.46 -13.75 -25.47
CA THR A 428 10.92 -12.48 -24.91
C THR A 428 12.03 -12.67 -23.87
N PRO A 429 13.23 -13.12 -24.29
CA PRO A 429 14.34 -13.35 -23.37
C PRO A 429 14.85 -12.07 -22.68
N GLU A 430 14.36 -10.90 -23.09
CA GLU A 430 14.66 -9.61 -22.45
C GLU A 430 14.25 -9.58 -20.98
N ILE A 431 13.27 -10.40 -20.57
CA ILE A 431 12.82 -10.48 -19.17
C ILE A 431 13.76 -11.27 -18.27
N TYR A 432 14.56 -12.21 -18.81
CA TYR A 432 15.30 -13.17 -17.99
C TYR A 432 16.20 -12.52 -16.93
N PRO A 433 16.98 -11.46 -17.24
CA PRO A 433 17.82 -10.79 -16.24
C PRO A 433 17.03 -10.11 -15.12
N TRP A 434 15.74 -9.86 -15.34
CA TRP A 434 14.87 -9.08 -14.45
C TRP A 434 13.95 -9.96 -13.60
N LEU A 435 13.84 -11.27 -13.90
CA LEU A 435 12.90 -12.16 -13.23
C LEU A 435 13.04 -12.16 -11.70
N ASN A 436 14.27 -12.17 -11.17
CA ASN A 436 14.48 -12.13 -9.72
C ASN A 436 14.01 -10.81 -9.07
N GLN A 437 14.11 -9.69 -9.80
CA GLN A 437 13.73 -8.37 -9.29
C GLN A 437 12.23 -8.11 -9.44
N LEU A 438 11.66 -8.48 -10.58
CA LEU A 438 10.22 -8.40 -10.85
C LEU A 438 9.41 -9.40 -10.02
N PHE A 439 9.98 -10.59 -9.78
CA PHE A 439 9.33 -11.74 -9.14
C PHE A 439 10.21 -12.34 -8.03
N PRO A 440 10.42 -11.61 -6.92
CA PRO A 440 11.32 -12.02 -5.85
C PRO A 440 10.89 -13.27 -5.07
N ALA A 441 9.65 -13.74 -5.19
CA ALA A 441 9.27 -15.08 -4.70
C ALA A 441 8.90 -16.05 -5.84
N GLY A 442 8.95 -15.56 -7.09
CA GLY A 442 8.67 -16.32 -8.29
C GLY A 442 9.62 -17.49 -8.51
N ARG A 443 9.10 -18.50 -9.19
CA ARG A 443 9.82 -19.74 -9.51
C ARG A 443 10.25 -19.76 -10.97
N VAL A 444 11.28 -20.53 -11.28
CA VAL A 444 11.79 -20.67 -12.65
C VAL A 444 12.02 -22.13 -13.00
N ILE A 445 11.48 -22.52 -14.15
CA ILE A 445 11.71 -23.81 -14.80
C ILE A 445 12.62 -23.54 -16.01
N HIS A 446 13.90 -23.92 -15.89
CA HIS A 446 14.87 -23.84 -16.98
C HIS A 446 14.74 -25.08 -17.85
N LEU A 447 14.16 -24.92 -19.04
CA LEU A 447 14.00 -26.02 -20.00
C LEU A 447 15.19 -26.04 -20.96
N VAL A 448 15.92 -27.16 -20.93
CA VAL A 448 17.13 -27.37 -21.72
C VAL A 448 16.90 -28.48 -22.73
N ARG A 449 17.46 -28.31 -23.93
CA ARG A 449 17.54 -29.33 -24.99
C ARG A 449 18.92 -29.23 -25.63
N ASP A 450 19.43 -30.31 -26.24
CA ASP A 450 20.68 -30.26 -26.98
C ASP A 450 20.67 -29.04 -27.95
N PRO A 451 21.63 -28.10 -27.83
CA PRO A 451 21.71 -26.94 -28.73
C PRO A 451 21.77 -27.32 -30.21
N PHE A 452 22.32 -28.50 -30.55
CA PHE A 452 22.39 -28.96 -31.93
C PHE A 452 21.01 -29.42 -32.43
N ASP A 453 20.24 -30.14 -31.62
CA ASP A 453 18.83 -30.45 -31.93
C ASP A 453 17.96 -29.19 -32.04
N THR A 454 18.28 -28.18 -31.23
CA THR A 454 17.58 -26.89 -31.28
C THR A 454 17.87 -26.17 -32.60
N LEU A 455 19.15 -26.13 -33.01
CA LEU A 455 19.56 -25.56 -34.30
C LEU A 455 18.90 -26.32 -35.45
N ASP A 456 18.97 -27.65 -35.47
CA ASP A 456 18.32 -28.48 -36.47
C ASP A 456 16.80 -28.21 -36.56
N SER A 457 16.14 -28.01 -35.41
CA SER A 457 14.72 -27.64 -35.40
C SER A 457 14.43 -26.25 -35.95
N TYR A 458 15.33 -25.28 -35.80
CA TYR A 458 15.17 -23.95 -36.40
C TYR A 458 15.42 -24.00 -37.91
N LEU A 459 16.42 -24.76 -38.37
CA LEU A 459 16.72 -24.91 -39.80
C LEU A 459 15.56 -25.57 -40.54
N ASP A 460 14.89 -26.56 -39.93
CA ASP A 460 13.64 -27.15 -40.44
C ASP A 460 12.51 -26.12 -40.50
N LEU A 461 12.35 -25.31 -39.44
CA LEU A 461 11.31 -24.28 -39.35
C LEU A 461 11.47 -23.18 -40.41
N GLN A 462 12.70 -22.88 -40.81
CA GLN A 462 13.04 -21.86 -41.80
C GLN A 462 12.90 -22.34 -43.25
N GLN A 463 12.69 -23.65 -43.49
CA GLN A 463 12.52 -24.17 -44.85
C GLN A 463 11.25 -23.61 -45.52
N PRO A 464 11.28 -23.38 -46.85
CA PRO A 464 10.10 -23.00 -47.62
C PRO A 464 8.96 -24.02 -47.42
N GLY A 465 7.74 -23.53 -47.12
CA GLY A 465 6.57 -24.38 -46.89
C GLY A 465 6.39 -24.87 -45.44
N SER A 466 7.24 -24.44 -44.51
CA SER A 466 7.05 -24.66 -43.07
C SER A 466 5.80 -23.95 -42.52
N TRP A 467 5.21 -24.52 -41.46
CA TRP A 467 3.96 -24.05 -40.83
C TRP A 467 3.95 -22.60 -40.34
N ASN A 468 5.11 -21.93 -40.20
CA ASN A 468 5.20 -20.53 -39.79
C ASN A 468 6.04 -19.69 -40.76
N ALA A 469 5.36 -19.00 -41.68
CA ALA A 469 5.98 -18.15 -42.70
C ALA A 469 6.73 -16.93 -42.14
N GLN A 470 6.52 -16.54 -40.87
CA GLN A 470 7.23 -15.41 -40.24
C GLN A 470 8.71 -15.73 -39.95
N PHE A 471 9.08 -17.01 -39.96
CA PHE A 471 10.47 -17.45 -39.79
C PHE A 471 11.17 -17.72 -41.13
N ALA A 472 10.49 -17.51 -42.26
CA ALA A 472 11.14 -17.56 -43.57
C ALA A 472 12.13 -16.40 -43.68
N THR A 473 13.33 -16.70 -44.17
CA THR A 473 14.37 -15.71 -44.43
C THR A 473 14.45 -15.42 -45.93
N ASP A 474 14.74 -14.17 -46.31
CA ASP A 474 15.01 -13.83 -47.72
C ASP A 474 16.28 -14.51 -48.26
N GLU A 475 17.16 -14.92 -47.34
CA GLU A 475 18.34 -15.75 -47.63
C GLU A 475 18.02 -17.25 -47.57
N PRO A 476 18.73 -18.10 -48.33
CA PRO A 476 18.62 -19.55 -48.20
C PRO A 476 18.86 -20.01 -46.75
N PRO A 477 17.96 -20.81 -46.14
CA PRO A 477 18.07 -21.21 -44.72
C PRO A 477 19.37 -21.91 -44.33
N LEU A 478 20.00 -22.61 -45.28
CA LEU A 478 21.27 -23.32 -45.08
C LEU A 478 22.50 -22.51 -45.53
N SER A 479 22.34 -21.21 -45.82
CA SER A 479 23.49 -20.34 -46.06
C SER A 479 24.32 -20.19 -44.78
N GLU A 480 25.63 -20.02 -44.91
CA GLU A 480 26.51 -19.80 -43.76
C GLU A 480 26.02 -18.65 -42.88
N THR A 481 25.63 -17.53 -43.48
CA THR A 481 25.08 -16.35 -42.78
C THR A 481 23.85 -16.70 -41.94
N SER A 482 22.89 -17.43 -42.51
CA SER A 482 21.63 -17.78 -41.84
C SER A 482 21.83 -18.81 -40.72
N VAL A 483 22.70 -19.78 -40.93
CA VAL A 483 23.08 -20.78 -39.92
C VAL A 483 23.81 -20.11 -38.76
N ARG A 484 24.83 -19.27 -39.03
CA ARG A 484 25.56 -18.52 -38.00
C ARG A 484 24.64 -17.62 -37.19
N ARG A 485 23.74 -16.86 -37.84
CA ARG A 485 22.76 -16.00 -37.17
C ARG A 485 21.84 -16.79 -36.25
N THR A 486 21.34 -17.94 -36.71
CA THR A 486 20.47 -18.81 -35.91
C THR A 486 21.23 -19.42 -34.73
N ALA A 487 22.46 -19.89 -34.94
CA ALA A 487 23.32 -20.40 -33.88
C ALA A 487 23.64 -19.32 -32.82
N GLU A 488 23.96 -18.09 -33.22
CA GLU A 488 24.20 -16.99 -32.28
C GLU A 488 22.93 -16.61 -31.50
N HIS A 489 21.75 -16.63 -32.15
CA HIS A 489 20.48 -16.43 -31.45
C HIS A 489 20.23 -17.49 -30.36
N ILE A 490 20.45 -18.77 -30.69
CA ILE A 490 20.32 -19.88 -29.74
C ILE A 490 21.31 -19.70 -28.59
N LYS A 491 22.58 -19.43 -28.89
CA LYS A 491 23.63 -19.19 -27.90
C LYS A 491 23.27 -18.06 -26.95
N ALA A 492 22.87 -16.91 -27.49
CA ALA A 492 22.52 -15.73 -26.69
C ALA A 492 21.34 -16.01 -25.75
N THR A 493 20.27 -16.61 -26.27
CA THR A 493 19.03 -16.88 -25.54
C THR A 493 19.23 -17.94 -24.45
N MET A 494 19.85 -19.07 -24.78
CA MET A 494 20.14 -20.13 -23.81
C MET A 494 21.13 -19.66 -22.75
N SER A 495 22.16 -18.88 -23.13
CA SER A 495 23.11 -18.34 -22.15
C SER A 495 22.46 -17.36 -21.18
N ALA A 496 21.49 -16.55 -21.64
CA ALA A 496 20.73 -15.67 -20.77
C ALA A 496 19.86 -16.48 -19.79
N ALA A 497 19.16 -17.51 -20.27
CA ALA A 497 18.35 -18.39 -19.44
C ALA A 497 19.20 -19.12 -18.38
N LEU A 498 20.35 -19.67 -18.78
CA LEU A 498 21.28 -20.35 -17.89
C LEU A 498 21.81 -19.41 -16.80
N ARG A 499 22.26 -18.20 -17.16
CA ARG A 499 22.73 -17.21 -16.17
C ARG A 499 21.65 -16.83 -15.17
N THR A 500 20.42 -16.60 -15.65
CA THR A 500 19.29 -16.30 -14.76
C THR A 500 19.03 -17.46 -13.81
N TRP A 501 18.98 -18.70 -14.32
CA TRP A 501 18.79 -19.88 -13.49
C TRP A 501 19.91 -20.07 -12.46
N GLU A 502 21.18 -19.90 -12.85
CA GLU A 502 22.37 -20.01 -11.99
C GLU A 502 22.33 -19.03 -10.80
N GLN A 503 21.70 -17.87 -10.96
CA GLN A 503 21.60 -16.82 -9.94
C GLN A 503 20.44 -17.00 -8.94
N LEU A 504 19.48 -17.90 -9.21
CA LEU A 504 18.33 -18.11 -8.32
C LEU A 504 18.67 -19.09 -7.17
N PRO A 505 18.09 -18.91 -5.97
CA PRO A 505 18.14 -19.91 -4.91
C PRO A 505 17.60 -21.27 -5.37
N ALA A 506 18.14 -22.36 -4.81
CA ALA A 506 17.83 -23.73 -5.22
C ALA A 506 16.33 -24.06 -5.09
N GLU A 507 15.69 -23.57 -4.04
CA GLU A 507 14.27 -23.75 -3.77
C GLU A 507 13.36 -23.07 -4.81
N ARG A 508 13.85 -22.08 -5.55
CA ARG A 508 13.06 -21.36 -6.56
C ARG A 508 13.32 -21.79 -8.00
N ARG A 509 14.21 -22.75 -8.22
CA ARG A 509 14.62 -23.13 -9.58
C ARG A 509 14.56 -24.65 -9.79
N LEU A 510 14.18 -25.04 -10.99
CA LEU A 510 14.23 -26.41 -11.47
C LEU A 510 14.79 -26.43 -12.88
N GLU A 511 15.73 -27.32 -13.16
CA GLU A 511 16.14 -27.61 -14.54
C GLU A 511 15.38 -28.84 -15.03
N VAL A 512 14.85 -28.77 -16.25
CA VAL A 512 14.20 -29.88 -16.93
C VAL A 512 14.92 -30.09 -18.26
N ARG A 513 15.40 -31.31 -18.51
CA ARG A 513 15.97 -31.68 -19.80
C ARG A 513 14.86 -32.24 -20.69
N TYR A 514 14.83 -31.79 -21.94
CA TYR A 514 13.84 -32.24 -22.91
C TYR A 514 13.93 -33.75 -23.15
N GLU A 515 15.14 -34.31 -23.14
CA GLU A 515 15.43 -35.72 -23.34
C GLU A 515 14.89 -36.59 -22.20
N ASP A 516 15.05 -36.11 -20.96
CA ASP A 516 14.48 -36.76 -19.76
C ASP A 516 12.96 -36.67 -19.79
N LEU A 517 12.41 -35.47 -20.05
CA LEU A 517 10.97 -35.25 -20.20
C LEU A 517 10.35 -36.12 -21.30
N LEU A 518 11.10 -36.40 -22.37
CA LEU A 518 10.64 -37.24 -23.47
C LEU A 518 10.65 -38.73 -23.13
N SER A 519 11.65 -39.18 -22.37
CA SER A 519 11.83 -40.59 -22.01
C SER A 519 10.96 -41.03 -20.85
N ASP A 520 10.85 -40.22 -19.80
CA ASP A 520 10.01 -40.44 -18.63
C ASP A 520 9.42 -39.10 -18.12
N PRO A 521 8.26 -38.66 -18.66
CA PRO A 521 7.73 -37.34 -18.35
C PRO A 521 7.20 -37.20 -16.92
N VAL A 522 6.74 -38.29 -16.29
CA VAL A 522 5.99 -38.24 -15.02
C VAL A 522 6.81 -37.62 -13.88
N PRO A 523 8.06 -38.03 -13.62
CA PRO A 523 8.89 -37.39 -12.59
C PRO A 523 9.10 -35.89 -12.80
N SER A 524 9.33 -35.46 -14.05
CA SER A 524 9.51 -34.03 -14.38
C SER A 524 8.25 -33.22 -14.12
N LEU A 525 7.06 -33.77 -14.41
CA LEU A 525 5.78 -33.11 -14.13
C LEU A 525 5.54 -32.96 -12.62
N GLN A 526 5.84 -34.00 -11.84
CA GLN A 526 5.72 -33.94 -10.38
C GLN A 526 6.69 -32.94 -9.76
N GLN A 527 7.93 -32.87 -10.26
CA GLN A 527 8.90 -31.87 -9.80
C GLN A 527 8.47 -30.43 -10.14
N CYS A 528 7.97 -30.19 -11.36
CA CYS A 528 7.43 -28.90 -11.75
C CYS A 528 6.22 -28.48 -10.89
N ALA A 529 5.31 -29.42 -10.57
CA ALA A 529 4.15 -29.14 -9.73
C ALA A 529 4.59 -28.81 -8.28
N ARG A 530 5.52 -29.58 -7.71
CA ARG A 530 6.06 -29.31 -6.37
C ARG A 530 6.79 -27.96 -6.29
N LEU A 531 7.43 -27.51 -7.36
CA LEU A 531 8.09 -26.21 -7.41
C LEU A 531 7.12 -25.05 -7.10
N VAL A 532 5.85 -25.18 -7.48
CA VAL A 532 4.77 -24.20 -7.20
C VAL A 532 3.86 -24.63 -6.03
N GLY A 533 4.30 -25.63 -5.27
CA GLY A 533 3.60 -26.14 -4.08
C GLY A 533 2.27 -26.83 -4.41
N ILE A 534 2.21 -27.57 -5.51
CA ILE A 534 1.09 -28.44 -5.87
C ILE A 534 1.56 -29.89 -5.85
N GLU A 535 0.89 -30.73 -5.07
CA GLU A 535 1.14 -32.17 -5.04
C GLU A 535 0.34 -32.87 -6.14
N VAL A 536 1.02 -33.72 -6.92
CA VAL A 536 0.45 -34.43 -8.08
C VAL A 536 0.82 -35.90 -7.98
N THR A 537 -0.19 -36.77 -8.06
CA THR A 537 0.04 -38.22 -8.06
C THR A 537 0.59 -38.70 -9.41
N ALA A 538 1.26 -39.86 -9.42
CA ALA A 538 1.76 -40.44 -10.67
C ALA A 538 0.64 -40.65 -11.70
N ASP A 539 -0.55 -41.09 -11.26
CA ASP A 539 -1.71 -41.30 -12.13
C ASP A 539 -2.21 -40.00 -12.77
N GLN A 540 -2.24 -38.90 -12.01
CA GLN A 540 -2.63 -37.58 -12.52
C GLN A 540 -1.63 -37.07 -13.57
N ALA A 541 -0.33 -37.23 -13.31
CA ALA A 541 0.71 -36.89 -14.25
C ALA A 541 0.64 -37.77 -15.51
N GLN A 542 0.44 -39.09 -15.34
CA GLN A 542 0.33 -40.03 -16.45
C GLN A 542 -0.88 -39.73 -17.33
N ALA A 543 -2.02 -39.34 -16.74
CA ALA A 543 -3.20 -38.93 -17.51
C ALA A 543 -2.93 -37.71 -18.41
N ALA A 544 -2.16 -36.73 -17.93
CA ALA A 544 -1.74 -35.57 -18.73
C ALA A 544 -0.78 -36.00 -19.87
N VAL A 545 0.15 -36.91 -19.59
CA VAL A 545 1.07 -37.49 -20.59
C VAL A 545 0.29 -38.21 -21.69
N ASP A 546 -0.64 -39.10 -21.31
CA ASP A 546 -1.43 -39.88 -22.25
C ASP A 546 -2.26 -38.99 -23.17
N LYS A 547 -2.79 -37.87 -22.66
CA LYS A 547 -3.54 -36.90 -23.45
C LYS A 547 -2.68 -36.19 -24.49
N HIS A 548 -1.40 -35.96 -24.18
CA HIS A 548 -0.46 -35.25 -25.04
C HIS A 548 0.55 -36.15 -25.77
N ASP A 549 0.30 -37.46 -25.84
CA ASP A 549 1.15 -38.42 -26.55
C ASP A 549 1.35 -38.00 -28.03
N PHE A 550 2.61 -37.89 -28.44
CA PHE A 550 2.98 -37.50 -29.79
C PHE A 550 2.36 -38.38 -30.88
N ARG A 551 2.11 -39.66 -30.59
CA ARG A 551 1.49 -40.62 -31.52
C ARG A 551 0.03 -40.30 -31.85
N LYS A 552 -0.64 -39.47 -31.05
CA LYS A 552 -2.05 -39.09 -31.24
C LYS A 552 -2.26 -37.88 -32.16
N TYR A 553 -1.19 -37.16 -32.53
CA TYR A 553 -1.30 -36.00 -33.42
C TYR A 553 -1.20 -36.42 -34.90
N ARG A 554 -2.27 -36.10 -35.66
CA ARG A 554 -2.41 -36.46 -37.09
C ARG A 554 -1.45 -35.73 -38.03
N GLU A 555 -0.93 -34.57 -37.61
CA GLU A 555 -0.01 -33.73 -38.40
C GLU A 555 1.34 -33.62 -37.67
N SER A 556 2.13 -34.69 -37.72
CA SER A 556 3.51 -34.69 -37.25
C SER A 556 4.48 -35.06 -38.38
N GLY A 557 5.62 -34.37 -38.48
CA GLY A 557 6.62 -34.57 -39.53
C GLY A 557 7.46 -33.33 -39.84
N PRO A 558 8.45 -33.43 -40.75
CA PRO A 558 9.23 -32.28 -41.23
C PRO A 558 8.31 -31.15 -41.72
N GLY A 559 8.58 -29.89 -41.34
CA GLY A 559 7.77 -28.73 -41.72
C GLY A 559 6.48 -28.50 -40.90
N ASN A 560 6.10 -29.40 -39.99
CA ASN A 560 4.92 -29.27 -39.11
C ASN A 560 5.24 -28.67 -37.73
N PHE A 561 4.22 -28.14 -37.05
CA PHE A 561 4.36 -27.56 -35.70
C PHE A 561 5.01 -28.53 -34.69
N ARG A 562 4.59 -29.81 -34.73
CA ARG A 562 5.17 -30.93 -33.96
C ARG A 562 5.93 -31.85 -34.91
N ARG A 563 7.27 -31.83 -34.85
CA ARG A 563 8.13 -32.49 -35.85
C ARG A 563 8.22 -34.01 -35.68
N LYS A 564 8.84 -34.51 -34.60
CA LYS A 564 9.03 -35.97 -34.40
C LYS A 564 8.95 -36.47 -32.95
N GLY A 565 8.93 -35.58 -31.94
CA GLY A 565 9.01 -36.01 -30.53
C GLY A 565 10.24 -36.89 -30.27
N GLN A 566 11.40 -36.48 -30.80
CA GLN A 566 12.65 -37.26 -30.76
C GLN A 566 13.81 -36.34 -30.35
N ALA A 567 14.78 -36.92 -29.66
CA ALA A 567 16.08 -36.31 -29.36
C ALA A 567 17.18 -36.95 -30.23
N GLY A 568 18.27 -36.22 -30.47
CA GLY A 568 19.39 -36.64 -31.31
C GLY A 568 19.11 -36.59 -32.81
N VAL A 569 18.05 -35.90 -33.26
CA VAL A 569 17.66 -35.84 -34.68
C VAL A 569 18.75 -35.19 -35.52
N TRP A 570 19.49 -34.22 -34.96
CA TRP A 570 20.59 -33.54 -35.65
C TRP A 570 21.64 -34.50 -36.23
N GLN A 571 21.85 -35.67 -35.61
CA GLN A 571 22.86 -36.66 -36.05
C GLN A 571 22.53 -37.34 -37.37
N THR A 572 21.23 -37.37 -37.72
CA THR A 572 20.71 -38.06 -38.92
C THR A 572 19.99 -37.10 -39.86
N SER A 573 19.95 -35.82 -39.51
CA SER A 573 19.21 -34.81 -40.25
C SER A 573 19.94 -34.38 -41.51
N GLY A 574 19.19 -34.25 -42.61
CA GLY A 574 19.72 -33.71 -43.87
C GLY A 574 20.10 -32.22 -43.79
N TYR A 575 19.74 -31.51 -42.71
CA TYR A 575 20.11 -30.11 -42.52
C TYR A 575 21.49 -29.93 -41.87
N PHE A 576 22.04 -30.97 -41.23
CA PHE A 576 23.33 -30.92 -40.54
C PHE A 576 24.47 -31.35 -41.48
N THR A 577 24.76 -30.53 -42.49
CA THR A 577 25.90 -30.75 -43.39
C THR A 577 27.24 -30.58 -42.67
N PRO A 578 28.39 -30.99 -43.23
CA PRO A 578 29.70 -30.74 -42.62
C PRO A 578 29.94 -29.27 -42.26
N GLU A 579 29.50 -28.34 -43.11
CA GLU A 579 29.63 -26.89 -42.90
C GLU A 579 28.75 -26.41 -41.74
N VAL A 580 27.48 -26.85 -41.69
CA VAL A 580 26.57 -26.55 -40.57
C VAL A 580 27.11 -27.12 -39.26
N THR A 581 27.67 -28.34 -39.32
CA THR A 581 28.27 -29.01 -38.16
C THR A 581 29.46 -28.21 -37.63
N GLN A 582 30.33 -27.71 -38.50
CA GLN A 582 31.46 -26.88 -38.11
C GLN A 582 31.00 -25.58 -37.43
N ILE A 583 30.02 -24.88 -38.01
CA ILE A 583 29.45 -23.65 -37.43
C ILE A 583 28.79 -23.94 -36.07
N ALA A 584 28.04 -25.04 -35.95
CA ALA A 584 27.41 -25.45 -34.71
C ALA A 584 28.44 -25.76 -33.62
N GLN A 585 29.51 -26.47 -33.95
CA GLN A 585 30.61 -26.75 -33.02
C GLN A 585 31.32 -25.47 -32.57
N GLU A 586 31.60 -24.56 -33.49
CA GLU A 586 32.26 -23.27 -33.21
C GLU A 586 31.43 -22.41 -32.27
N ILE A 587 30.14 -22.22 -32.56
CA ILE A 587 29.28 -21.25 -31.86
C ILE A 587 28.60 -21.86 -30.64
N LEU A 588 28.01 -23.05 -30.79
CA LEU A 588 27.19 -23.72 -29.78
C LEU A 588 27.95 -24.76 -28.97
N GLY A 589 29.07 -25.28 -29.46
CA GLY A 589 29.87 -26.31 -28.78
C GLY A 589 30.23 -25.97 -27.33
N PRO A 590 30.77 -24.78 -27.02
CA PRO A 590 31.09 -24.39 -25.64
C PRO A 590 29.87 -24.38 -24.70
N LEU A 591 28.73 -23.85 -25.19
CA LEU A 591 27.49 -23.83 -24.43
C LEU A 591 26.92 -25.24 -24.24
N ARG A 592 26.97 -26.06 -25.30
CA ARG A 592 26.55 -27.47 -25.29
C ARG A 592 27.28 -28.27 -24.21
N THR A 593 28.60 -28.07 -24.08
CA THR A 593 29.40 -28.65 -22.99
C THR A 593 28.96 -28.15 -21.62
N ARG A 594 28.73 -26.83 -21.45
CA ARG A 594 28.25 -26.26 -20.18
C ARG A 594 26.90 -26.82 -19.75
N LEU A 595 26.03 -27.14 -20.70
CA LEU A 595 24.73 -27.77 -20.46
C LEU A 595 24.81 -29.30 -20.28
N GLY A 596 26.02 -29.86 -20.21
CA GLY A 596 26.26 -31.28 -19.92
C GLY A 596 26.13 -32.23 -21.11
N TYR A 597 26.07 -31.72 -22.35
CA TYR A 597 26.04 -32.57 -23.54
C TYR A 597 27.48 -32.84 -24.03
N SER A 598 27.84 -34.11 -24.20
CA SER A 598 29.21 -34.55 -24.51
C SER A 598 29.68 -34.16 -25.91
N THR A 599 30.92 -33.69 -26.09
CA THR A 599 31.51 -33.29 -27.38
C THR A 599 31.89 -34.45 -28.31
N ALA A 600 31.78 -35.70 -27.86
CA ALA A 600 32.17 -36.85 -28.67
C ALA A 600 31.08 -37.17 -29.70
N VAL A 601 31.33 -36.80 -30.95
CA VAL A 601 30.85 -37.60 -32.09
C VAL A 601 31.55 -38.95 -31.91
N GLN A 602 30.83 -40.00 -31.50
CA GLN A 602 31.37 -41.35 -31.62
C GLN A 602 31.61 -41.58 -33.13
N PRO A 603 32.86 -41.81 -33.58
CA PRO A 603 33.08 -42.33 -34.91
C PRO A 603 32.43 -43.71 -34.98
N GLN A 604 31.67 -43.96 -36.05
CA GLN A 604 31.19 -45.31 -36.38
C GLN A 604 32.35 -46.29 -36.53
#